data_AF-A0A7V3ER00-F1
#
_entry.id   AF-A0A7V3ER00-F1
#
_cell.length_a   1.000
_cell.length_b   1.000
_cell.length_c   1.000
_cell.angle_alpha   90.00
_cell.angle_beta   90.00
_cell.angle_gamma   90.00
#
_symmetry.space_group_name_H-M   'P 1'
#
loop_
_entity.id
_entity.type
_entity.pdbx_description
1 polymer ?
#
loop_
_entity_poly.entity_id
_entity_poly.type
_entity_poly.pdbx_seq_one_letter_code
_entity_poly.pdbx_strand_id
1 'polypeptide(L)'
;MSSATSFQDEQARWRHFLTTYDPSYLDASPDWKHLTVFRRDTMTEPFLVPCAPFEGCGAPPEPPCVDTTGRVLTYFKTKIGYETFTSPGAFGTNHSIDYRAIDLATGDSVVLGNFTVPASSKTNTETDNGFATTVGGRYVYWRQAFRGTKCSDLTTAKYYDIQHGEQAGDGGGWNSYLMYHASGNTLTASTGRGLSGRVGVVISDDKIFFQESCGIICMEHHQ
;
A
#
# COMPACT_ATOMS: atom_id res chain seq x y z
N MET A 1 -3.98 -4.93 20.74
CA MET A 1 -2.91 -4.62 19.75
C MET A 1 -1.72 -3.90 20.37
N SER A 2 -1.94 -2.88 21.21
CA SER A 2 -0.90 -2.10 21.89
C SER A 2 0.19 -2.86 22.65
N SER A 3 -0.23 -3.97 23.24
CA SER A 3 0.53 -4.79 24.17
C SER A 3 1.04 -6.07 23.53
N ALA A 4 1.00 -6.17 22.20
CA ALA A 4 1.53 -7.33 21.52
C ALA A 4 3.04 -7.45 21.80
N THR A 5 3.51 -8.66 22.07
CA THR A 5 4.91 -8.91 22.49
C THR A 5 5.75 -9.54 21.38
N SER A 6 5.13 -10.04 20.32
CA SER A 6 5.78 -10.68 19.17
C SER A 6 4.90 -10.58 17.93
N PHE A 7 5.50 -10.81 16.75
CA PHE A 7 4.80 -10.73 15.47
C PHE A 7 3.61 -11.70 15.44
N GLN A 8 3.82 -12.91 15.95
CA GLN A 8 2.78 -13.92 16.07
C GLN A 8 1.68 -13.51 17.07
N ASP A 9 2.02 -12.87 18.20
CA ASP A 9 1.03 -12.36 19.15
C ASP A 9 0.20 -11.22 18.52
N GLU A 10 0.82 -10.31 17.76
CA GLU A 10 0.08 -9.27 17.05
C GLU A 10 -0.91 -9.86 16.03
N GLN A 11 -0.46 -10.83 15.23
CA GLN A 11 -1.33 -11.51 14.27
C GLN A 11 -2.48 -12.24 14.95
N ALA A 12 -2.23 -12.97 16.04
CA ALA A 12 -3.26 -13.67 16.81
C ALA A 12 -4.31 -12.68 17.36
N ARG A 13 -3.89 -11.50 17.83
CA ARG A 13 -4.81 -10.47 18.30
C ARG A 13 -5.63 -9.84 17.18
N TRP A 14 -5.06 -9.64 15.99
CA TRP A 14 -5.83 -9.20 14.82
C TRP A 14 -6.84 -10.26 14.38
N ARG A 15 -6.48 -11.55 14.42
CA ARG A 15 -7.43 -12.64 14.18
C ARG A 15 -8.58 -12.57 15.17
N HIS A 16 -8.28 -12.45 16.47
CA HIS A 16 -9.29 -12.32 17.52
C HIS A 16 -10.21 -11.12 17.28
N PHE A 17 -9.65 -9.95 16.94
CA PHE A 17 -10.41 -8.75 16.59
C PHE A 17 -11.39 -8.98 15.42
N LEU A 18 -11.01 -9.82 14.46
CA LEU A 18 -11.79 -10.12 13.24
C LEU A 18 -12.70 -11.35 13.37
N THR A 19 -12.70 -12.06 14.50
CA THR A 19 -13.55 -13.26 14.68
C THR A 19 -14.50 -13.14 15.85
N THR A 20 -14.12 -12.37 16.87
CA THR A 20 -14.76 -12.42 18.18
C THR A 20 -15.15 -11.01 18.58
N TYR A 21 -16.44 -10.78 18.82
CA TYR A 21 -16.85 -9.59 19.55
C TYR A 21 -16.31 -9.70 20.98
N ASP A 22 -15.38 -8.81 21.32
CA ASP A 22 -14.74 -8.77 22.63
C ASP A 22 -14.83 -7.34 23.15
N PRO A 23 -15.51 -7.09 24.29
CA PRO A 23 -15.66 -5.74 24.84
C PRO A 23 -14.34 -5.08 25.25
N SER A 24 -13.23 -5.83 25.36
CA SER A 24 -11.89 -5.27 25.53
C SER A 24 -11.28 -4.70 24.24
N TYR A 25 -11.84 -5.08 23.09
CA TYR A 25 -11.54 -4.53 21.77
C TYR A 25 -12.79 -3.83 21.25
N LEU A 26 -12.96 -2.55 21.61
CA LEU A 26 -14.01 -1.71 21.04
C LEU A 26 -14.00 -1.87 19.52
N ASP A 27 -15.15 -2.18 18.95
CA ASP A 27 -15.39 -2.43 17.53
C ASP A 27 -14.90 -3.77 16.96
N ALA A 28 -14.41 -4.73 17.76
CA ALA A 28 -14.08 -6.06 17.23
C ALA A 28 -15.31 -6.72 16.59
N SER A 29 -15.21 -7.04 15.30
CA SER A 29 -16.27 -7.65 14.51
C SER A 29 -15.70 -8.35 13.28
N PRO A 30 -16.26 -9.49 12.85
CA PRO A 30 -16.01 -10.07 11.53
C PRO A 30 -16.31 -9.14 10.36
N ASP A 31 -17.16 -8.13 10.55
CA ASP A 31 -17.51 -7.15 9.51
C ASP A 31 -16.33 -6.24 9.12
N TRP A 32 -15.26 -6.23 9.92
CA TRP A 32 -14.06 -5.45 9.65
C TRP A 32 -13.02 -6.16 8.78
N LYS A 33 -13.31 -7.36 8.25
CA LYS A 33 -12.41 -8.04 7.32
C LYS A 33 -12.23 -7.20 6.04
N HIS A 34 -11.01 -6.74 5.78
CA HIS A 34 -10.68 -6.02 4.53
C HIS A 34 -10.31 -6.95 3.37
N LEU A 35 -9.97 -8.20 3.65
CA LEU A 35 -9.61 -9.18 2.64
C LEU A 35 -10.25 -10.52 2.96
N THR A 36 -10.85 -11.14 1.94
CA THR A 36 -11.42 -12.48 2.01
C THR A 36 -10.81 -13.36 0.93
N VAL A 37 -10.43 -14.56 1.30
CA VAL A 37 -9.85 -15.55 0.39
C VAL A 37 -10.84 -16.68 0.22
N PHE A 38 -11.12 -17.05 -1.03
CA PHE A 38 -11.98 -18.19 -1.34
C PHE A 38 -11.20 -19.23 -2.11
N ARG A 39 -11.39 -20.50 -1.78
CA ARG A 39 -10.99 -21.57 -2.69
C ARG A 39 -11.86 -21.50 -3.93
N ARG A 40 -11.25 -21.56 -5.11
CA ARG A 40 -11.97 -21.46 -6.39
C ARG A 40 -12.94 -22.62 -6.64
N ASP A 41 -12.60 -23.80 -6.15
CA ASP A 41 -13.36 -25.05 -6.36
C ASP A 41 -14.60 -25.13 -5.46
N THR A 42 -14.48 -24.74 -4.19
CA THR A 42 -15.54 -24.89 -3.18
C THR A 42 -16.20 -23.57 -2.76
N MET A 43 -15.62 -22.43 -3.14
CA MET A 43 -16.04 -21.09 -2.68
C MET A 43 -16.06 -20.95 -1.15
N THR A 44 -15.29 -21.78 -0.44
CA THR A 44 -15.15 -21.71 1.02
C THR A 44 -13.91 -20.92 1.39
N GLU A 45 -13.96 -20.17 2.51
CA GLU A 45 -12.80 -19.49 3.09
C GLU A 45 -11.90 -20.52 3.80
N PRO A 46 -10.69 -20.83 3.29
CA PRO A 46 -9.83 -21.87 3.86
C PRO A 46 -9.11 -21.42 5.13
N PHE A 47 -8.89 -20.12 5.26
CA PHE A 47 -8.25 -19.46 6.39
C PHE A 47 -8.69 -18.00 6.44
N LEU A 48 -8.63 -17.41 7.62
CA LEU A 48 -8.76 -15.97 7.80
C LEU A 48 -7.42 -15.29 7.49
N VAL A 49 -7.42 -14.15 6.80
CA VAL A 49 -6.24 -13.27 6.74
C VAL A 49 -6.37 -12.20 7.85
N PRO A 50 -5.37 -11.97 8.71
CA PRO A 50 -5.43 -10.95 9.76
C PRO A 50 -5.25 -9.51 9.22
N CYS A 51 -5.92 -9.21 8.10
CA CYS A 51 -5.91 -7.90 7.45
C CYS A 51 -7.00 -7.02 8.07
N ALA A 52 -6.65 -6.37 9.18
CA ALA A 52 -7.50 -5.41 9.87
C ALA A 52 -7.61 -4.08 9.10
N PRO A 53 -8.61 -3.24 9.39
CA PRO A 53 -8.79 -1.96 8.73
C PRO A 53 -7.57 -1.06 8.85
N PHE A 54 -6.90 -0.82 7.72
CA PHE A 54 -5.72 0.03 7.59
C PHE A 54 -6.01 1.37 6.90
N GLU A 55 -7.25 1.61 6.47
CA GLU A 55 -7.65 2.81 5.75
C GLU A 55 -9.10 3.20 6.07
N GLY A 56 -9.42 4.50 6.03
CA GLY A 56 -10.69 5.03 6.56
C GLY A 56 -11.42 6.07 5.70
N CYS A 57 -10.92 6.44 4.51
CA CYS A 57 -11.48 7.55 3.72
C CYS A 57 -12.61 7.17 2.74
N GLY A 58 -13.39 6.12 3.04
CA GLY A 58 -14.60 5.79 2.26
C GLY A 58 -14.35 5.26 0.85
N ALA A 59 -13.09 5.00 0.48
CA ALA A 59 -12.73 4.22 -0.70
C ALA A 59 -12.52 2.75 -0.31
N PRO A 60 -12.91 1.79 -1.16
CA PRO A 60 -12.63 0.38 -0.90
C PRO A 60 -11.11 0.17 -0.73
N PRO A 61 -10.68 -0.81 0.08
CA PRO A 61 -9.27 -1.15 0.20
C PRO A 61 -8.71 -1.57 -1.18
N GLU A 62 -7.44 -1.25 -1.41
CA GLU A 62 -6.75 -1.63 -2.65
C GLU A 62 -6.69 -3.16 -2.77
N PRO A 63 -7.00 -3.75 -3.94
CA PRO A 63 -6.83 -5.18 -4.17
C PRO A 63 -5.37 -5.63 -3.94
N PRO A 64 -5.14 -6.87 -3.49
CA PRO A 64 -3.79 -7.43 -3.40
C PRO A 64 -3.10 -7.51 -4.77
N CYS A 65 -1.78 -7.33 -4.77
CA CYS A 65 -0.93 -7.62 -5.93
C CYS A 65 -0.36 -9.04 -5.87
N VAL A 66 0.08 -9.55 -7.02
CA VAL A 66 0.89 -10.78 -7.09
C VAL A 66 2.23 -10.42 -7.68
N ASP A 67 3.31 -10.79 -7.00
CA ASP A 67 4.65 -10.54 -7.53
C ASP A 67 5.16 -11.64 -8.47
N THR A 68 6.32 -11.42 -9.08
CA THR A 68 6.94 -12.38 -10.01
C THR A 68 7.35 -13.71 -9.37
N THR A 69 7.32 -13.80 -8.04
CA THR A 69 7.59 -15.04 -7.29
C THR A 69 6.30 -15.75 -6.84
N GLY A 70 5.13 -15.19 -7.17
CA GLY A 70 3.83 -15.74 -6.82
C GLY A 70 3.36 -15.39 -5.40
N ARG A 71 4.05 -14.48 -4.70
CA ARG A 71 3.58 -13.98 -3.40
C ARG A 71 2.42 -13.03 -3.61
N VAL A 72 1.35 -13.22 -2.83
CA VAL A 72 0.22 -12.29 -2.77
C VAL A 72 0.56 -11.19 -1.77
N LEU A 73 0.61 -9.94 -2.23
CA LEU A 73 1.06 -8.77 -1.47
C LEU A 73 -0.09 -7.82 -1.15
N THR A 74 -0.16 -7.34 0.08
CA THR A 74 -1.15 -6.33 0.49
C THR A 74 -0.70 -5.56 1.74
N TYR A 75 -1.51 -4.60 2.17
CA TYR A 75 -1.31 -3.82 3.38
C TYR A 75 -1.77 -4.55 4.64
N PHE A 76 -1.01 -4.37 5.71
CA PHE A 76 -1.31 -4.86 7.05
C PHE A 76 -1.08 -3.76 8.09
N LYS A 77 -2.07 -3.56 8.97
CA LYS A 77 -1.91 -2.70 10.14
C LYS A 77 -0.98 -3.37 11.15
N THR A 78 0.02 -2.63 11.62
CA THR A 78 1.07 -3.15 12.53
C THR A 78 1.41 -2.07 13.54
N LYS A 79 1.48 -2.37 14.83
CA LYS A 79 1.96 -1.41 15.83
C LYS A 79 3.46 -1.54 16.06
N ILE A 80 4.03 -2.69 15.71
CA ILE A 80 5.36 -3.07 16.15
C ILE A 80 6.33 -3.00 14.98
N GLY A 81 7.51 -2.44 15.25
CA GLY A 81 8.64 -2.30 14.33
C GLY A 81 9.37 -3.63 14.13
N TYR A 82 8.63 -4.64 13.69
CA TYR A 82 9.22 -5.84 13.09
C TYR A 82 9.97 -5.46 11.82
N GLU A 83 10.67 -6.41 11.23
CA GLU A 83 11.20 -6.28 9.89
C GLU A 83 10.09 -5.80 8.94
N THR A 84 10.17 -4.54 8.49
CA THR A 84 9.13 -3.92 7.67
C THR A 84 9.65 -3.62 6.27
N PHE A 85 8.72 -3.57 5.33
CA PHE A 85 8.99 -3.09 3.99
C PHE A 85 8.78 -1.56 3.87
N THR A 86 7.96 -1.00 4.76
CA THR A 86 7.69 0.44 4.85
C THR A 86 8.20 1.02 6.17
N SER A 87 8.52 2.33 6.18
CA SER A 87 8.95 3.00 7.41
C SER A 87 7.83 2.96 8.46
N PRO A 88 8.15 2.70 9.74
CA PRO A 88 7.17 2.80 10.82
C PRO A 88 6.50 4.18 10.92
N GLY A 89 5.26 4.16 11.39
CA GLY A 89 4.37 5.30 11.56
C GLY A 89 3.48 5.54 10.34
N ALA A 90 2.19 5.79 10.59
CA ALA A 90 1.23 6.23 9.57
C ALA A 90 0.45 7.44 10.11
N PHE A 91 0.12 8.40 9.24
CA PHE A 91 -0.74 9.52 9.62
C PHE A 91 -2.16 9.00 9.94
N GLY A 92 -2.83 9.64 10.90
CA GLY A 92 -4.22 9.34 11.27
C GLY A 92 -4.41 8.17 12.24
N THR A 93 -3.35 7.50 12.70
CA THR A 93 -3.48 6.34 13.61
C THR A 93 -2.29 6.18 14.55
N ASN A 94 -2.52 5.51 15.69
CA ASN A 94 -1.46 5.10 16.64
C ASN A 94 -0.76 3.78 16.22
N HIS A 95 -1.04 3.32 15.00
CA HIS A 95 -0.43 2.16 14.36
C HIS A 95 0.47 2.61 13.20
N SER A 96 1.23 1.67 12.67
CA SER A 96 1.86 1.76 11.35
C SER A 96 1.07 0.88 10.38
N ILE A 97 1.40 1.01 9.10
CA ILE A 97 0.92 0.12 8.05
C ILE A 97 2.15 -0.40 7.33
N ASP A 98 2.18 -1.69 7.05
CA ASP A 98 3.28 -2.35 6.36
C ASP A 98 2.74 -3.13 5.15
N TYR A 99 3.60 -3.33 4.15
CA TYR A 99 3.24 -4.07 2.94
C TYR A 99 3.92 -5.43 2.97
N ARG A 100 3.10 -6.48 3.02
CA ARG A 100 3.54 -7.84 3.34
C ARG A 100 2.95 -8.85 2.38
N ALA A 101 3.57 -10.02 2.34
CA ALA A 101 3.01 -11.18 1.66
C ALA A 101 1.97 -11.90 2.54
N ILE A 102 1.16 -12.75 1.92
CA ILE A 102 0.25 -13.69 2.60
C ILE A 102 0.78 -15.11 2.41
N ASP A 103 0.94 -15.85 3.51
CA ASP A 103 1.12 -17.30 3.45
C ASP A 103 -0.21 -17.96 3.04
N LEU A 104 -0.23 -18.56 1.86
CA LEU A 104 -1.45 -19.19 1.31
C LEU A 104 -1.78 -20.55 1.96
N ALA A 105 -0.97 -21.05 2.89
CA ALA A 105 -1.31 -22.22 3.69
C ALA A 105 -2.06 -21.85 4.99
N THR A 106 -1.74 -20.69 5.58
CA THR A 106 -2.20 -20.31 6.94
C THR A 106 -3.01 -19.02 6.97
N GLY A 107 -2.87 -18.17 5.94
CA GLY A 107 -3.38 -16.81 5.89
C GLY A 107 -2.55 -15.79 6.67
N ASP A 108 -1.48 -16.21 7.33
CA ASP A 108 -0.64 -15.28 8.09
C ASP A 108 0.08 -14.30 7.15
N SER A 109 0.27 -13.08 7.63
CA SER A 109 1.16 -12.12 6.99
C SER A 109 2.62 -12.60 7.11
N VAL A 110 3.38 -12.39 6.05
CA VAL A 110 4.79 -12.73 5.95
C VAL A 110 5.56 -11.47 5.58
N VAL A 111 6.50 -11.09 6.43
CA VAL A 111 7.38 -9.94 6.17
C VAL A 111 8.20 -10.20 4.90
N LEU A 112 8.43 -9.14 4.10
CA LEU A 112 9.14 -9.28 2.83
C LEU A 112 10.66 -9.42 2.99
N GLY A 113 11.18 -9.10 4.19
CA GLY A 113 12.57 -9.25 4.58
C GLY A 113 12.99 -8.22 5.62
N ASN A 114 14.21 -8.37 6.14
CA ASN A 114 14.83 -7.43 7.06
C ASN A 114 15.55 -6.31 6.32
N PHE A 115 14.84 -5.24 6.02
CA PHE A 115 15.41 -4.14 5.26
C PHE A 115 15.74 -2.94 6.13
N THR A 116 16.82 -2.24 5.77
CA THR A 116 17.00 -0.85 6.21
C THR A 116 16.10 0.02 5.33
N VAL A 117 14.91 0.34 5.82
CA VAL A 117 13.93 1.09 5.04
C VAL A 117 14.23 2.59 5.11
N PRO A 118 14.29 3.30 3.96
CA PRO A 118 14.45 4.75 3.95
C PRO A 118 13.27 5.46 4.65
N ALA A 119 13.56 6.48 5.45
CA ALA A 119 12.53 7.27 6.15
C ALA A 119 11.52 7.93 5.18
N SER A 120 11.93 8.24 3.94
CA SER A 120 11.08 8.79 2.89
C SER A 120 9.91 7.87 2.51
N SER A 121 10.05 6.54 2.71
CA SER A 121 8.98 5.57 2.44
C SER A 121 7.76 5.70 3.35
N LYS A 122 7.85 6.45 4.45
CA LYS A 122 6.71 6.69 5.37
C LYS A 122 5.49 7.25 4.65
N THR A 123 5.72 8.00 3.58
CA THR A 123 4.67 8.60 2.75
C THR A 123 4.04 7.64 1.75
N ASN A 124 4.30 6.33 1.85
CA ASN A 124 3.64 5.28 1.06
C ASN A 124 2.46 4.64 1.82
N THR A 125 2.29 5.01 3.09
CA THR A 125 1.40 4.35 4.02
C THR A 125 0.74 5.36 4.96
N GLU A 126 -0.48 5.78 4.62
CA GLU A 126 -1.29 6.65 5.47
C GLU A 126 -2.74 6.14 5.47
N THR A 127 -3.44 6.31 6.59
CA THR A 127 -4.81 5.75 6.74
C THR A 127 -5.88 6.51 5.96
N ASP A 128 -5.54 7.66 5.40
CA ASP A 128 -6.44 8.56 4.69
C ASP A 128 -6.12 8.66 3.19
N ASN A 129 -5.05 8.05 2.71
CA ASN A 129 -4.64 8.16 1.31
C ASN A 129 -3.75 7.00 0.79
N GLY A 130 -4.16 5.76 1.05
CA GLY A 130 -3.51 4.56 0.53
C GLY A 130 -3.28 4.60 -0.98
N PHE A 131 -2.25 3.90 -1.44
CA PHE A 131 -1.85 3.88 -2.84
C PHE A 131 -2.50 2.73 -3.57
N ALA A 132 -2.78 2.92 -4.86
CA ALA A 132 -2.92 1.78 -5.75
C ALA A 132 -1.56 1.13 -5.94
N THR A 133 -1.53 -0.20 -5.94
CA THR A 133 -0.29 -0.95 -6.10
C THR A 133 -0.27 -1.71 -7.41
N THR A 134 0.90 -1.80 -8.03
CA THR A 134 1.12 -2.64 -9.20
C THR A 134 2.53 -3.20 -9.13
N VAL A 135 2.69 -4.47 -9.50
CA VAL A 135 4.02 -5.11 -9.54
C VAL A 135 4.46 -5.29 -10.98
N GLY A 136 5.73 -4.98 -11.25
CA GLY A 136 6.40 -5.30 -12.51
C GLY A 136 7.87 -5.61 -12.27
N GLY A 137 8.31 -6.76 -12.77
CA GLY A 137 9.63 -7.30 -12.42
C GLY A 137 9.79 -7.42 -10.91
N ARG A 138 10.90 -6.89 -10.38
CA ARG A 138 11.21 -6.94 -8.94
C ARG A 138 10.65 -5.76 -8.12
N TYR A 139 9.83 -4.91 -8.73
CA TYR A 139 9.40 -3.65 -8.15
C TYR A 139 7.90 -3.63 -7.86
N VAL A 140 7.53 -3.02 -6.75
CA VAL A 140 6.16 -2.57 -6.50
C VAL A 140 6.10 -1.06 -6.73
N TYR A 141 5.12 -0.66 -7.52
CA TYR A 141 4.82 0.72 -7.84
C TYR A 141 3.61 1.15 -7.03
N TRP A 142 3.70 2.36 -6.50
CA TRP A 142 2.66 2.98 -5.67
C TRP A 142 2.14 4.18 -6.43
N ARG A 143 0.82 4.24 -6.66
CA ARG A 143 0.20 5.40 -7.29
C ARG A 143 -0.93 5.99 -6.46
N GLN A 144 -0.81 7.29 -6.20
CA GLN A 144 -1.85 8.09 -5.56
C GLN A 144 -1.75 9.53 -6.13
N ALA A 145 -2.88 10.19 -6.41
CA ALA A 145 -2.89 11.42 -7.21
C ALA A 145 -2.20 12.63 -6.53
N PHE A 146 -2.18 12.67 -5.21
CA PHE A 146 -1.59 13.73 -4.41
C PHE A 146 -0.11 13.48 -4.10
N ARG A 147 0.24 12.27 -3.64
CA ARG A 147 1.59 11.80 -3.30
C ARG A 147 2.37 11.31 -4.54
N GLY A 148 1.75 11.32 -5.71
CA GLY A 148 2.37 10.97 -6.98
C GLY A 148 2.63 9.47 -7.20
N THR A 149 3.60 9.21 -8.06
CA THR A 149 4.03 7.88 -8.49
C THR A 149 5.37 7.54 -7.86
N LYS A 150 5.44 6.37 -7.24
CA LYS A 150 6.60 5.92 -6.48
C LYS A 150 6.92 4.47 -6.77
N CYS A 151 8.11 4.03 -6.41
CA CYS A 151 8.54 2.66 -6.59
C CYS A 151 9.37 2.18 -5.40
N SER A 152 9.12 0.93 -4.98
CA SER A 152 9.97 0.23 -4.03
C SER A 152 10.44 -1.09 -4.61
N ASP A 153 11.69 -1.42 -4.31
CA ASP A 153 12.32 -2.67 -4.71
C ASP A 153 11.97 -3.80 -3.73
N LEU A 154 11.28 -4.85 -4.18
CA LEU A 154 10.81 -5.96 -3.34
C LEU A 154 11.96 -6.82 -2.77
N THR A 155 13.20 -6.63 -3.21
CA THR A 155 14.38 -7.39 -2.77
C THR A 155 15.32 -6.60 -1.86
N THR A 156 15.18 -5.28 -1.82
CA THR A 156 16.08 -4.40 -1.04
C THR A 156 15.36 -3.35 -0.21
N ALA A 157 14.04 -3.20 -0.39
CA ALA A 157 13.22 -2.07 0.07
C ALA A 157 13.77 -0.68 -0.29
N LYS A 158 14.66 -0.59 -1.29
CA LYS A 158 15.07 0.70 -1.84
C LYS A 158 13.85 1.41 -2.41
N TYR A 159 13.80 2.71 -2.17
CA TYR A 159 12.66 3.55 -2.47
C TYR A 159 13.05 4.63 -3.49
N TYR A 160 12.13 4.94 -4.40
CA TYR A 160 12.29 5.90 -5.47
C TYR A 160 11.01 6.73 -5.63
N ASP A 161 11.14 8.06 -5.58
CA ASP A 161 10.10 8.99 -6.01
C ASP A 161 10.19 9.17 -7.54
N ILE A 162 9.25 8.60 -8.28
CA ILE A 162 9.25 8.66 -9.75
C ILE A 162 8.70 10.01 -10.19
N GLN A 163 7.50 10.34 -9.73
CA GLN A 163 6.80 11.55 -10.15
C GLN A 163 6.01 12.13 -8.99
N HIS A 164 6.04 13.46 -8.88
CA HIS A 164 5.10 14.24 -8.06
C HIS A 164 4.56 15.40 -8.89
N GLY A 165 3.36 15.87 -8.53
CA GLY A 165 2.73 16.99 -9.23
C GLY A 165 3.56 18.27 -9.08
N GLU A 166 3.85 18.64 -7.83
CA GLU A 166 4.40 19.93 -7.40
C GLU A 166 5.56 19.74 -6.41
N GLN A 167 6.64 20.52 -6.54
CA GLN A 167 7.80 20.41 -5.63
C GLN A 167 7.54 21.01 -4.24
N ALA A 168 6.80 22.13 -4.19
CA ALA A 168 6.52 22.89 -2.97
C ALA A 168 5.20 22.53 -2.27
N GLY A 169 4.47 21.52 -2.76
CA GLY A 169 3.21 21.09 -2.14
C GLY A 169 3.41 20.54 -0.71
N ASP A 170 2.41 20.68 0.17
CA ASP A 170 2.40 20.10 1.52
C ASP A 170 3.64 20.44 2.40
N GLY A 171 4.11 21.69 2.33
CA GLY A 171 5.30 22.15 3.05
C GLY A 171 6.62 22.00 2.27
N GLY A 172 6.56 21.41 1.07
CA GLY A 172 7.65 21.34 0.10
C GLY A 172 8.71 20.28 0.39
N GLY A 173 9.66 20.13 -0.55
CA GLY A 173 10.81 19.23 -0.41
C GLY A 173 10.67 17.89 -1.14
N TRP A 174 9.67 17.72 -2.00
CA TRP A 174 9.56 16.57 -2.88
C TRP A 174 10.69 16.59 -3.91
N ASN A 175 11.44 15.50 -4.03
CA ASN A 175 12.57 15.40 -4.96
C ASN A 175 12.39 14.18 -5.86
N SER A 176 11.43 14.28 -6.78
CA SER A 176 11.11 13.22 -7.74
C SER A 176 11.90 13.37 -9.03
N TYR A 177 12.06 12.26 -9.77
CA TYR A 177 12.68 12.32 -11.09
C TYR A 177 11.87 13.15 -12.10
N LEU A 178 10.54 13.13 -11.98
CA LEU A 178 9.62 13.94 -12.77
C LEU A 178 8.81 14.87 -11.89
N MET A 179 8.91 16.17 -12.16
CA MET A 179 8.11 17.21 -11.52
C MET A 179 7.56 18.13 -12.60
N TYR A 180 6.26 18.42 -12.57
CA TYR A 180 5.66 19.29 -13.59
C TYR A 180 5.88 20.78 -13.30
N HIS A 181 5.97 21.15 -12.03
CA HIS A 181 6.13 22.54 -11.61
C HIS A 181 6.77 22.64 -10.23
N ALA A 182 7.46 23.76 -10.00
CA ALA A 182 8.08 24.06 -8.72
C ALA A 182 7.05 24.46 -7.66
N SER A 183 6.08 25.33 -8.01
CA SER A 183 5.02 25.76 -7.11
C SER A 183 3.77 26.31 -7.85
N GLY A 184 2.62 26.28 -7.20
CA GLY A 184 1.44 27.14 -7.46
C GLY A 184 0.66 26.93 -8.76
N ASN A 185 1.02 25.94 -9.60
CA ASN A 185 0.46 25.76 -10.93
C ASN A 185 -0.23 24.40 -11.08
N THR A 186 -1.56 24.38 -11.08
CA THR A 186 -2.30 23.15 -11.37
C THR A 186 -2.19 22.77 -12.85
N LEU A 187 -1.80 21.52 -13.13
CA LEU A 187 -1.89 20.95 -14.46
C LEU A 187 -3.31 21.12 -15.03
N THR A 188 -3.43 21.59 -16.27
CA THR A 188 -4.73 21.75 -16.93
C THR A 188 -5.48 20.43 -16.94
N ALA A 189 -6.65 20.38 -16.31
CA ALA A 189 -7.45 19.18 -16.25
C ALA A 189 -7.96 18.81 -17.66
N SER A 190 -7.85 17.54 -18.01
CA SER A 190 -8.50 16.97 -19.18
C SER A 190 -10.02 17.07 -19.03
N THR A 191 -10.73 17.14 -20.16
CA THR A 191 -12.21 17.20 -20.17
C THR A 191 -12.86 15.83 -19.87
N GLY A 192 -12.06 14.77 -19.80
CA GLY A 192 -12.51 13.43 -19.44
C GLY A 192 -12.79 13.34 -17.93
N ARG A 193 -13.91 12.72 -17.56
CA ARG A 193 -14.14 12.35 -16.16
C ARG A 193 -13.33 11.09 -15.85
N GLY A 194 -12.42 11.19 -14.88
CA GLY A 194 -11.75 10.01 -14.35
C GLY A 194 -12.74 9.06 -13.68
N LEU A 195 -12.42 7.76 -13.66
CA LEU A 195 -13.12 6.83 -12.79
C LEU A 195 -12.83 7.19 -11.34
N SER A 196 -13.85 7.18 -10.49
CA SER A 196 -13.64 7.29 -9.05
C SER A 196 -12.94 6.02 -8.55
N GLY A 197 -11.86 6.18 -7.78
CA GLY A 197 -11.07 5.07 -7.27
C GLY A 197 -9.57 5.31 -7.39
N ARG A 198 -8.79 4.32 -6.96
CA ARG A 198 -7.35 4.33 -7.13
C ARG A 198 -6.99 3.60 -8.42
N VAL A 199 -5.98 4.11 -9.10
CA VAL A 199 -5.49 3.53 -10.36
C VAL A 199 -3.98 3.39 -10.22
N GLY A 200 -3.51 2.15 -10.32
CA GLY A 200 -2.09 1.82 -10.33
C GLY A 200 -1.41 2.32 -11.60
N VAL A 201 -0.09 2.18 -11.65
CA VAL A 201 0.62 2.37 -12.92
C VAL A 201 0.40 1.17 -13.83
N VAL A 202 0.52 1.35 -15.14
CA VAL A 202 0.64 0.22 -16.07
C VAL A 202 2.10 0.07 -16.46
N ILE A 203 2.62 -1.15 -16.32
CA ILE A 203 4.01 -1.47 -16.63
C ILE A 203 3.99 -2.31 -17.91
N SER A 204 4.67 -1.82 -18.94
CA SER A 204 4.77 -2.49 -20.23
C SER A 204 6.21 -2.43 -20.70
N ASP A 205 6.97 -3.48 -20.37
CA ASP A 205 8.39 -3.62 -20.71
C ASP A 205 9.21 -2.40 -20.30
N ASP A 206 9.67 -1.60 -21.26
CA ASP A 206 10.48 -0.39 -21.08
C ASP A 206 9.66 0.85 -20.71
N LYS A 207 8.34 0.72 -20.52
CA LYS A 207 7.41 1.85 -20.30
C LYS A 207 6.64 1.72 -19.00
N ILE A 208 6.46 2.87 -18.35
CA ILE A 208 5.52 3.06 -17.25
C ILE A 208 4.50 4.10 -17.67
N PHE A 209 3.22 3.74 -17.57
CA PHE A 209 2.10 4.63 -17.83
C PHE A 209 1.38 4.96 -16.53
N PHE A 210 1.03 6.22 -16.33
CA PHE A 210 0.19 6.65 -15.21
C PHE A 210 -0.64 7.87 -15.59
N GLN A 211 -1.76 8.05 -14.89
CA GLN A 211 -2.70 9.13 -15.15
C GLN A 211 -2.33 10.37 -14.34
N GLU A 212 -2.30 11.52 -15.00
CA GLU A 212 -2.35 12.85 -14.40
C GLU A 212 -3.65 13.56 -14.75
N SER A 213 -3.91 14.71 -14.12
CA SER A 213 -5.12 15.49 -14.42
C SER A 213 -5.19 15.88 -15.90
N CYS A 214 -4.05 16.11 -16.56
CA CYS A 214 -3.96 16.52 -17.96
C CYS A 214 -4.02 15.37 -18.99
N GLY A 215 -3.85 14.12 -18.58
CA GLY A 215 -3.84 12.97 -19.50
C GLY A 215 -3.04 11.77 -18.98
N ILE A 216 -2.76 10.82 -19.89
CA ILE A 216 -1.89 9.67 -19.61
C ILE A 216 -0.45 10.08 -19.92
N ILE A 217 0.44 9.79 -18.98
CA ILE A 217 1.87 10.06 -19.08
C ILE A 217 2.58 8.74 -19.33
N CYS A 218 3.51 8.75 -20.28
CA CYS A 218 4.39 7.62 -20.56
C CYS A 218 5.83 8.01 -20.20
N MET A 219 6.46 7.24 -19.33
CA MET A 219 7.89 7.33 -19.06
C MET A 219 8.57 6.10 -19.66
N GLU A 220 9.53 6.33 -20.55
CA GLU A 220 10.28 5.28 -21.25
C GLU A 220 11.69 5.16 -20.68
N HIS A 221 12.20 3.94 -20.57
CA HIS A 221 13.56 3.64 -20.16
C HIS A 221 14.37 3.06 -21.34
N HIS A 222 14.53 3.84 -22.42
CA HIS A 222 15.65 3.73 -23.37
C HIS A 222 15.65 4.87 -24.40
N GLN A 223 16.85 5.29 -24.81
CA GLN A 223 17.14 5.86 -26.13
C GLN A 223 17.98 4.86 -26.93
#